data_AF-A0A7S1GKJ8-F1
#
_entry.id   AF-A0A7S1GKJ8-F1
#
_cell.length_a   1.000
_cell.length_b   1.000
_cell.length_c   1.000
_cell.angle_alpha   90.00
_cell.angle_beta   90.00
_cell.angle_gamma   90.00
#
_symmetry.space_group_name_H-M   'P 1'
#
loop_
_entity.id
_entity.type
_entity.pdbx_description
1 polymer ?
#
loop_
_entity_poly.entity_id
_entity_poly.type
_entity_poly.pdbx_seq_one_letter_code
_entity_poly.pdbx_strand_id
1 'polypeptide(L)'
;YPVPGRTFFDIVIQDEDGQFDGPDYANDGYEFIQSRGILTIDTTQSDAGNIGIVATLPVGMAQVSGVSMTARPRDDDEEAPKGTEFGYFTFGGSDIVMLFQKGVNPQLFGTVTGTA
;
A
#
# COMPACT_ATOMS: atom_id res chain seq x y z
N TYR A 1 6.21 8.68 6.05
CA TYR A 1 5.49 9.79 6.73
C TYR A 1 4.01 9.44 6.80
N PRO A 2 3.30 9.63 7.93
CA PRO A 2 1.85 9.41 8.01
C PRO A 2 1.07 10.57 7.39
N VAL A 3 -0.01 10.30 6.66
CA VAL A 3 -0.90 11.30 6.07
C VAL A 3 -2.27 11.25 6.77
N PRO A 4 -2.59 12.22 7.65
CA PRO A 4 -3.89 12.26 8.32
C PRO A 4 -5.00 12.71 7.37
N GLY A 5 -6.12 11.99 7.37
CA GLY A 5 -7.31 12.31 6.58
C GLY A 5 -8.60 12.19 7.41
N ARG A 6 -9.69 12.78 6.95
CA ARG A 6 -11.03 12.47 7.47
C ARG A 6 -11.46 11.16 6.84
N THR A 7 -11.32 10.07 7.58
CA THR A 7 -11.77 8.75 7.13
C THR A 7 -13.26 8.58 7.39
N PHE A 8 -13.97 8.08 6.39
CA PHE A 8 -15.35 7.64 6.52
C PHE A 8 -15.45 6.25 5.92
N PHE A 9 -16.38 5.47 6.47
CA PHE A 9 -16.70 4.15 6.00
C PHE A 9 -18.05 4.26 5.31
N ASP A 10 -18.06 4.14 3.99
CA ASP A 10 -19.30 4.13 3.23
C ASP A 10 -19.96 2.77 3.42
N ILE A 11 -21.26 2.78 3.70
CA ILE A 11 -22.04 1.55 3.90
C ILE A 11 -23.23 1.61 2.97
N VAL A 12 -23.27 0.65 2.04
CA VAL A 12 -24.43 0.42 1.19
C VAL A 12 -25.19 -0.80 1.68
N ILE A 13 -26.52 -0.82 1.49
CA ILE A 13 -27.35 -1.98 1.79
C ILE A 13 -27.56 -2.72 0.47
N GLN A 14 -27.17 -3.99 0.42
CA GLN A 14 -27.33 -4.82 -0.78
C GLN A 14 -28.81 -5.15 -1.00
N ASP A 15 -29.29 -4.97 -2.23
CA ASP A 15 -30.71 -5.16 -2.58
C ASP A 15 -31.17 -6.63 -2.50
N GLU A 16 -30.26 -7.59 -2.71
CA GLU A 16 -30.61 -9.02 -2.77
C GLU A 16 -30.92 -9.61 -1.38
N ASP A 17 -30.08 -9.32 -0.38
CA ASP A 17 -30.16 -9.94 0.95
C ASP A 17 -30.30 -8.93 2.10
N GLY A 18 -30.31 -7.63 1.81
CA GLY A 18 -30.38 -6.57 2.83
C GLY A 18 -29.13 -6.46 3.70
N GLN A 19 -28.00 -7.05 3.28
CA GLN A 19 -26.74 -7.03 4.01
C GLN A 19 -26.03 -5.69 3.89
N PHE A 20 -25.25 -5.34 4.91
CA PHE A 20 -24.36 -4.19 4.85
C PHE A 20 -23.11 -4.55 4.03
N ASP A 21 -22.74 -3.65 3.14
CA ASP A 21 -21.56 -3.76 2.31
C ASP A 21 -20.71 -2.50 2.44
N GLY A 22 -19.39 -2.70 2.53
CA GLY A 22 -18.40 -1.64 2.65
C GLY A 22 -17.57 -1.60 1.38
N PRO A 23 -18.02 -0.90 0.32
CA PRO A 23 -17.33 -0.89 -0.96
C PRO A 23 -15.94 -0.26 -0.84
N ASP A 24 -14.95 -0.91 -1.44
CA ASP A 24 -13.53 -0.53 -1.48
C ASP A 24 -13.02 -0.36 -2.92
N TYR A 25 -13.92 -0.05 -3.85
CA TYR A 25 -13.62 -0.08 -5.27
C TYR A 25 -12.60 0.99 -5.70
N ALA A 26 -11.73 0.66 -6.64
CA ALA A 26 -10.73 1.61 -7.14
C ALA A 26 -11.32 2.86 -7.84
N ASN A 27 -12.59 2.80 -8.29
CA ASN A 27 -13.23 3.87 -9.07
C ASN A 27 -13.76 5.03 -8.23
N ASP A 28 -14.05 4.81 -6.94
CA ASP A 28 -14.51 5.85 -6.00
C ASP A 28 -13.34 6.53 -5.26
N GLY A 29 -12.13 5.96 -5.38
CA GLY A 29 -10.93 6.49 -4.76
C GLY A 29 -10.84 6.22 -3.25
N TYR A 30 -11.57 5.23 -2.74
CA TYR A 30 -11.62 4.83 -1.33
C TYR A 30 -10.23 4.81 -0.67
N GLU A 31 -9.27 4.10 -1.26
CA GLU A 31 -7.91 3.98 -0.72
C GLU A 31 -7.17 5.34 -0.56
N PHE A 32 -7.50 6.34 -1.38
CA PHE A 32 -6.84 7.64 -1.37
C PHE A 32 -7.43 8.63 -0.36
N ILE A 33 -8.61 8.33 0.18
CA ILE A 33 -9.25 9.10 1.26
C ILE A 33 -8.99 8.49 2.65
N GLN A 34 -8.53 7.25 2.70
CA GLN A 34 -8.17 6.57 3.95
C GLN A 34 -6.86 7.08 4.57
N SER A 35 -6.68 6.77 5.85
CA SER A 35 -5.42 6.98 6.57
C SER A 35 -4.34 6.09 5.97
N ARG A 36 -3.19 6.69 5.63
CA ARG A 36 -2.12 5.97 4.94
C ARG A 36 -0.73 6.45 5.30
N GLY A 37 0.23 5.57 5.11
CA GLY A 37 1.65 5.90 5.09
C GLY A 37 2.14 6.16 3.67
N ILE A 38 3.28 6.84 3.57
CA ILE A 38 4.08 6.90 2.34
C ILE A 38 5.50 6.48 2.68
N LEU A 39 5.98 5.46 1.97
CA LEU A 39 7.36 4.98 1.99
C LEU A 39 7.88 4.96 0.56
N THR A 40 9.02 5.60 0.30
CA THR A 40 9.70 5.54 -0.99
C THR A 40 11.01 4.79 -0.80
N ILE A 41 11.27 3.81 -1.65
CA ILE A 41 12.46 2.95 -1.61
C ILE A 41 13.20 3.11 -2.93
N ASP A 42 14.47 3.53 -2.86
CA ASP A 42 15.37 3.49 -3.99
C ASP A 42 16.02 2.11 -4.07
N THR A 43 15.81 1.41 -5.19
CA THR A 43 16.37 0.06 -5.42
C THR A 43 17.55 0.08 -6.40
N THR A 44 18.03 1.25 -6.83
CA THR A 44 19.05 1.38 -7.87
C THR A 44 20.39 0.74 -7.52
N GLN A 45 20.72 0.66 -6.22
CA GLN A 45 21.91 0.00 -5.68
C GLN A 45 21.63 -1.37 -5.05
N SER A 46 20.40 -1.90 -5.15
CA SER A 46 20.04 -3.15 -4.47
C SER A 46 20.68 -4.37 -5.14
N ASP A 47 21.23 -5.26 -4.32
CA ASP A 47 21.73 -6.59 -4.70
C ASP A 47 20.62 -7.54 -5.21
N ALA A 48 19.36 -7.29 -4.82
CA ALA A 48 18.19 -8.03 -5.26
C ALA A 48 17.69 -7.60 -6.65
N GLY A 49 18.34 -6.62 -7.28
CA GLY A 49 18.02 -6.10 -8.61
C GLY A 49 17.47 -4.68 -8.58
N ASN A 50 17.63 -3.99 -9.71
CA ASN A 50 17.21 -2.61 -9.88
C ASN A 50 15.83 -2.55 -10.54
N ILE A 51 14.84 -2.07 -9.77
CA ILE A 51 13.48 -1.75 -10.25
C ILE A 51 13.16 -0.25 -10.07
N GLY A 52 14.20 0.59 -10.04
CA GLY A 52 14.09 2.03 -9.85
C GLY A 52 13.56 2.41 -8.47
N ILE A 53 12.84 3.52 -8.42
CA ILE A 53 12.19 4.01 -7.20
C ILE A 53 10.80 3.38 -7.08
N VAL A 54 10.50 2.79 -5.93
CA VAL A 54 9.20 2.20 -5.60
C VAL A 54 8.58 2.96 -4.45
N ALA A 55 7.35 3.45 -4.61
CA ALA A 55 6.57 4.00 -3.52
C ALA A 55 5.54 2.98 -3.04
N THR A 56 5.55 2.71 -1.74
CA THR A 56 4.60 1.81 -1.06
C THR A 56 3.72 2.64 -0.14
N LEU A 57 2.42 2.51 -0.33
CA LEU A 57 1.38 3.20 0.43
C LEU A 57 0.60 2.14 1.22
N PRO A 58 0.98 1.89 2.50
CA PRO A 58 0.13 1.11 3.39
C PRO A 58 -1.12 1.92 3.75
N VAL A 59 -2.29 1.33 3.55
CA VAL A 59 -3.60 1.95 3.73
C VAL A 59 -4.41 1.19 4.78
N GLY A 60 -4.95 1.91 5.77
CA GLY A 60 -5.86 1.32 6.75
C GLY A 60 -7.31 1.38 6.27
N MET A 61 -7.99 0.23 6.19
CA MET A 61 -9.42 0.16 5.88
C MET A 61 -10.34 0.33 7.10
N ALA A 62 -11.18 1.37 7.06
CA ALA A 62 -12.19 1.71 8.06
C ALA A 62 -11.65 2.30 9.40
N GLN A 63 -12.55 2.48 10.36
CA GLN A 63 -12.29 3.29 11.57
C GLN A 63 -11.34 2.65 12.60
N VAL A 64 -11.06 1.34 12.49
CA VAL A 64 -10.18 0.62 13.45
C VAL A 64 -8.78 0.33 12.91
N SER A 65 -8.52 0.60 11.63
CA SER A 65 -7.25 0.33 10.96
C SER A 65 -6.32 1.56 10.95
N GLY A 66 -5.47 1.66 11.96
CA GLY A 66 -4.38 2.63 11.99
C GLY A 66 -3.19 2.14 11.17
N VAL A 67 -2.50 3.10 10.54
CA VAL A 67 -1.20 2.87 9.89
C VAL A 67 -0.13 3.56 10.73
N SER A 68 0.73 2.78 11.37
CA SER A 68 1.83 3.28 12.21
C SER A 68 3.14 3.16 11.46
N MET A 69 3.74 4.30 11.10
CA MET A 69 5.03 4.33 10.42
C MET A 69 6.15 4.48 11.45
N THR A 70 7.03 3.48 11.55
CA THR A 70 8.15 3.45 12.52
C THR A 70 9.48 3.80 11.86
N ALA A 71 9.57 3.64 10.53
CA ALA A 71 10.74 4.02 9.75
C ALA A 71 11.01 5.53 9.82
N ARG A 72 12.30 5.88 9.91
CA ARG A 72 12.77 7.24 9.74
C ARG A 72 13.34 7.42 8.33
N PRO A 73 13.26 8.62 7.74
CA PRO A 73 14.05 8.95 6.57
C PRO A 73 15.51 8.63 6.85
N ARG A 74 16.14 7.96 5.89
CA ARG A 74 17.56 7.62 5.91
C ARG A 74 18.28 8.56 4.96
N ASP A 75 19.52 8.89 5.27
CA ASP A 75 20.38 9.60 4.33
C ASP A 75 20.76 8.67 3.17
N ASP A 76 21.19 9.23 2.04
CA ASP A 76 21.44 8.49 0.79
C ASP A 76 22.48 7.35 0.95
N ASP A 77 23.36 7.43 1.95
CA ASP A 77 24.40 6.42 2.24
C ASP A 77 23.93 5.30 3.20
N GLU A 78 22.71 5.37 3.75
CA GLU A 78 22.21 4.43 4.75
C GLU A 78 21.19 3.42 4.14
N GLU A 79 21.69 2.25 3.78
CA GLU A 79 20.88 1.16 3.22
C GLU A 79 20.00 0.46 4.26
N ALA A 80 18.83 -0.02 3.84
CA ALA A 80 17.95 -0.87 4.64
C ALA A 80 17.98 -2.32 4.09
N PRO A 81 18.45 -3.31 4.88
CA PRO A 81 18.43 -4.70 4.46
C PRO A 81 17.03 -5.18 4.10
N LYS A 82 16.93 -6.11 3.15
CA LYS A 82 15.66 -6.78 2.82
C LYS A 82 15.06 -7.41 4.08
N GLY A 83 13.77 -7.13 4.32
CA GLY A 83 13.05 -7.57 5.52
C GLY A 83 13.07 -6.56 6.67
N THR A 84 13.69 -5.40 6.50
CA THR A 84 13.57 -4.29 7.46
C THR A 84 12.11 -3.88 7.63
N GLU A 85 11.66 -3.81 8.89
CA GLU A 85 10.32 -3.33 9.22
C GLU A 85 10.25 -1.80 9.06
N PHE A 86 9.20 -1.31 8.39
CA PHE A 86 8.99 0.12 8.18
C PHE A 86 7.75 0.69 8.91
N GLY A 87 6.91 -0.19 9.44
CA GLY A 87 5.67 0.14 10.11
C GLY A 87 4.77 -1.08 10.27
N TYR A 88 3.60 -0.85 10.85
CA TYR A 88 2.60 -1.90 11.09
C TYR A 88 1.17 -1.33 11.01
N PHE A 89 0.22 -2.22 10.76
CA PHE A 89 -1.21 -1.93 10.87
C PHE A 89 -1.71 -2.25 12.28
N THR A 90 -2.63 -1.44 12.81
CA THR A 90 -3.41 -1.83 13.99
C THR A 90 -4.59 -2.71 13.56
N PHE A 91 -5.26 -3.34 14.53
CA PHE A 91 -6.37 -4.28 14.29
C PHE A 91 -7.46 -3.70 13.37
N GLY A 92 -7.67 -4.33 12.21
CA GLY A 92 -8.64 -3.89 11.20
C GLY A 92 -8.32 -4.48 9.82
N GLY A 93 -8.97 -3.96 8.78
CA GLY A 93 -8.61 -4.26 7.39
C GLY A 93 -7.42 -3.40 6.94
N SER A 94 -6.69 -3.86 5.93
CA SER A 94 -5.54 -3.15 5.38
C SER A 94 -5.32 -3.48 3.92
N ASP A 95 -4.96 -2.46 3.15
CA ASP A 95 -4.51 -2.58 1.76
C ASP A 95 -3.09 -2.04 1.60
N ILE A 96 -2.45 -2.41 0.49
CA ILE A 96 -1.14 -1.91 0.09
C ILE A 96 -1.18 -1.53 -1.38
N VAL A 97 -0.99 -0.25 -1.66
CA VAL A 97 -0.77 0.25 -3.02
C VAL A 97 0.72 0.39 -3.28
N MET A 98 1.18 -0.17 -4.40
CA MET A 98 2.57 -0.03 -4.87
C MET A 98 2.63 0.74 -6.18
N LEU A 99 3.48 1.76 -6.23
CA LEU A 99 3.73 2.60 -7.40
C LEU A 99 5.17 2.41 -7.84
N PHE A 100 5.35 2.13 -9.13
CA PHE A 100 6.68 1.94 -9.73
C PHE A 100 7.08 3.15 -10.55
N GLN A 101 8.37 3.48 -10.51
CA GLN A 101 8.93 4.55 -11.32
C GLN A 101 8.57 4.38 -12.80
N LYS A 102 8.14 5.48 -13.43
CA LYS A 102 7.81 5.51 -14.86
C LYS A 102 8.97 4.97 -15.70
N GLY A 103 8.66 4.05 -16.61
CA GLY A 103 9.63 3.43 -17.51
C GLY A 103 10.28 2.15 -16.96
N VAL A 104 10.02 1.79 -15.70
CA VAL A 104 10.36 0.48 -15.15
C VAL A 104 9.23 -0.50 -15.45
N ASN A 105 9.57 -1.73 -15.84
CA ASN A 105 8.62 -2.83 -16.05
C ASN A 105 8.93 -4.01 -15.10
N PRO A 106 8.51 -3.93 -13.83
CA PRO A 106 8.83 -4.96 -12.85
C PRO A 106 8.06 -6.26 -13.15
N GLN A 107 8.71 -7.40 -12.98
CA GLN A 107 8.06 -8.70 -13.03
C GLN A 107 7.51 -9.02 -11.63
N LEU A 108 6.20 -8.81 -11.42
CA LEU A 108 5.56 -8.93 -10.09
C LEU A 108 5.09 -10.34 -9.77
N PHE A 109 4.73 -11.10 -10.80
CA PHE A 109 4.24 -12.46 -10.67
C PHE A 109 5.08 -13.33 -11.60
N GLY A 110 5.44 -14.53 -11.14
CA GLY A 110 6.14 -15.49 -12.01
C GLY A 110 5.32 -15.75 -13.28
N THR A 111 6.00 -16.01 -14.40
CA THR A 111 5.34 -16.34 -15.66
C THR A 111 4.41 -17.55 -15.44
N VAL A 112 3.09 -17.34 -15.50
CA VAL A 112 2.16 -18.47 -15.69
C VAL A 112 2.27 -18.87 -17.15
N THR A 113 3.16 -19.81 -17.45
CA THR A 113 3.11 -20.57 -18.71
C THR A 113 1.92 -21.51 -18.66
N GLY A 114 0.72 -20.95 -18.84
CA GLY A 114 -0.51 -21.68 -19.10
C GLY A 114 -1.08 -21.15 -20.40
N THR A 115 -1.04 -21.96 -21.46
CA THR A 115 -1.72 -21.68 -22.72
C THR A 115 -3.22 -21.52 -22.46
N ALA A 116 -3.79 -20.44 -22.99
CA ALA A 116 -5.23 -20.24 -23.09
C ALA A 116 -5.91 -21.36 -23.90
#